data_AF-A0A968ZEB0-F1
#
_entry.id   AF-A0A968ZEB0-F1
#
_cell.length_a   1.000
_cell.length_b   1.000
_cell.length_c   1.000
_cell.angle_alpha   90.00
_cell.angle_beta   90.00
_cell.angle_gamma   90.00
#
_symmetry.space_group_name_H-M   'P 1'
#
loop_
_entity.id
_entity.type
_entity.pdbx_description
1 polymer ?
#
loop_
_entity_poly.entity_id
_entity_poly.type
_entity_poly.pdbx_seq_one_letter_code
_entity_poly.pdbx_strand_id
1 'polypeptide(L)'
;MAHNLRVAHHELAQELNLVGADRLTSLHKLSLPAFDSACYQECIDFLGTMKRLYATRYDKANRERQARAQQREEEEGLRMAQLRSRYANQRVTELVENKNTSQRLLELDDRLVQHVYPIYQKPQEDNGFDLRSHFYAPQKLLFGYPIDTLVYNLLVIWLMTFLLFVLLYFDGLRKVVGGR
;
A
#
# COMPACT_ATOMS: atom_id res chain seq x y z
N MET A 1 -0.68 -8.49 -26.07
CA MET A 1 0.41 -9.47 -25.88
C MET A 1 1.70 -8.82 -25.41
N ALA A 2 2.29 -7.87 -26.16
CA ALA A 2 3.53 -7.19 -25.74
C ALA A 2 3.42 -6.50 -24.37
N HIS A 3 2.31 -5.81 -24.14
CA HIS A 3 2.00 -5.13 -22.89
C HIS A 3 1.92 -6.10 -21.70
N ASN A 4 1.10 -7.16 -21.80
CA ASN A 4 0.96 -8.16 -20.74
C ASN A 4 2.30 -8.83 -20.38
N LEU A 5 3.19 -9.03 -21.36
CA LEU A 5 4.53 -9.55 -21.10
C LEU A 5 5.41 -8.55 -20.35
N ARG A 6 5.30 -7.25 -20.65
CA ARG A 6 6.01 -6.19 -19.89
C ARG A 6 5.53 -6.14 -18.44
N VAL A 7 4.22 -6.20 -18.22
CA VAL A 7 3.63 -6.24 -16.88
C VAL A 7 4.13 -7.47 -16.12
N ALA A 8 4.03 -8.65 -16.74
CA ALA A 8 4.52 -9.89 -16.12
C ALA A 8 6.02 -9.81 -15.80
N HIS A 9 6.84 -9.27 -16.71
CA HIS A 9 8.27 -9.07 -16.47
C HIS A 9 8.51 -8.11 -15.28
N HIS A 10 7.79 -6.99 -15.21
CA HIS A 10 7.94 -6.00 -14.15
C HIS A 10 7.60 -6.59 -12.77
N GLU A 11 6.44 -7.23 -12.65
CA GLU A 11 5.97 -7.83 -11.41
C GLU A 11 6.87 -8.98 -10.94
N LEU A 12 7.29 -9.87 -11.85
CA LEU A 12 8.22 -10.94 -11.52
C LEU A 12 9.58 -10.40 -11.08
N ALA A 13 10.07 -9.33 -11.71
CA ALA A 13 11.32 -8.68 -11.30
C ALA A 13 11.22 -8.12 -9.87
N GLN A 14 10.11 -7.47 -9.52
CA GLN A 14 9.89 -6.97 -8.16
C GLN A 14 9.84 -8.09 -7.13
N GLU A 15 9.13 -9.19 -7.42
CA GLU A 15 9.04 -10.36 -6.54
C GLU A 15 10.40 -11.05 -6.34
N LEU A 16 11.24 -11.10 -7.38
CA LEU A 16 12.59 -11.65 -7.28
C LEU A 16 13.52 -10.84 -6.37
N ASN A 17 13.32 -9.53 -6.24
CA ASN A 17 14.06 -8.73 -5.26
C ASN A 17 13.75 -9.16 -3.82
N LEU A 18 12.58 -9.74 -3.57
CA LEU A 18 12.15 -10.20 -2.24
C LEU A 18 12.53 -11.66 -1.95
N VAL A 19 12.49 -12.52 -2.97
CA VAL A 19 12.67 -13.98 -2.83
C VAL A 19 14.08 -14.45 -3.24
N GLY A 20 14.81 -13.61 -3.97
CA GLY A 20 16.16 -13.85 -4.49
C GLY A 20 16.18 -14.00 -6.02
N ALA A 21 17.11 -13.30 -6.67
CA ALA A 21 17.24 -13.25 -8.14
C ALA A 21 17.49 -14.63 -8.78
N ASP A 22 18.12 -15.55 -8.05
CA ASP A 22 18.50 -16.88 -8.54
C ASP A 22 17.31 -17.84 -8.74
N ARG A 23 16.09 -17.43 -8.33
CA ARG A 23 14.90 -18.27 -8.38
C ARG A 23 14.22 -18.34 -9.74
N LEU A 24 14.53 -17.40 -10.64
CA LEU A 24 14.02 -17.38 -12.01
C LEU A 24 15.09 -16.80 -12.94
N THR A 25 15.77 -17.67 -13.67
CA THR A 25 16.91 -17.28 -14.52
C THR A 25 16.48 -16.77 -15.89
N SER A 26 15.33 -17.22 -16.38
CA SER A 26 14.77 -16.84 -17.67
C SER A 26 13.97 -15.53 -17.68
N LEU A 27 14.02 -14.70 -16.63
CA LEU A 27 13.27 -13.43 -16.56
C LEU A 27 13.52 -12.54 -17.80
N HIS A 28 14.78 -12.43 -18.23
CA HIS A 28 15.19 -11.64 -19.40
C HIS A 28 14.56 -12.11 -20.73
N LYS A 29 14.02 -13.34 -20.78
CA LYS A 29 13.36 -13.92 -21.95
C LYS A 29 11.86 -13.62 -22.02
N LEU A 30 11.27 -12.96 -21.02
CA LEU A 30 9.88 -12.44 -21.06
C LEU A 30 9.74 -11.23 -22.00
N SER A 31 10.19 -11.37 -23.23
CA SER A 31 10.00 -10.40 -24.30
C SER A 31 9.56 -11.14 -25.57
N LEU A 32 8.77 -10.49 -26.42
CA LEU A 32 8.25 -11.10 -27.66
C LEU A 32 9.29 -11.85 -28.51
N PRO A 33 10.52 -11.33 -28.73
CA PRO A 33 11.49 -12.02 -29.58
C PRO A 33 12.18 -13.21 -28.90
N ALA A 34 12.19 -13.30 -27.56
CA ALA A 34 12.98 -14.28 -26.80
C ALA A 34 12.12 -15.31 -26.04
N PHE A 35 10.80 -15.19 -26.10
CA PHE A 35 9.88 -16.04 -25.36
C PHE A 35 9.80 -17.45 -25.98
N ASP A 36 10.35 -18.43 -25.27
CA ASP A 36 10.36 -19.85 -25.65
C ASP A 36 9.47 -20.70 -24.71
N SER A 37 9.19 -21.94 -25.12
CA SER A 37 8.37 -22.88 -24.32
C SER A 37 9.02 -23.26 -22.99
N ALA A 38 10.37 -23.23 -22.92
CA ALA A 38 11.12 -23.52 -21.72
C ALA A 38 10.96 -22.40 -20.67
N CYS A 39 11.06 -21.14 -21.08
CA CYS A 39 10.81 -19.96 -20.26
C CYS A 39 9.37 -19.95 -19.75
N TYR A 40 8.40 -20.29 -20.60
CA TYR A 40 7.00 -20.40 -20.16
C TYR A 40 6.84 -21.42 -19.02
N GLN A 41 7.44 -22.60 -19.16
CA GLN A 41 7.32 -23.65 -18.15
C GLN A 41 8.00 -23.26 -16.83
N GLU A 42 9.20 -22.70 -16.89
CA GLU A 42 9.92 -22.19 -15.70
C GLU A 42 9.09 -21.11 -14.98
N CYS A 43 8.47 -20.19 -15.73
CA CYS A 43 7.63 -19.13 -15.17
C CYS A 43 6.38 -19.69 -14.49
N ILE A 44 5.69 -20.65 -15.10
CA ILE A 44 4.48 -21.26 -14.53
C ILE A 44 4.83 -22.06 -13.26
N ASP A 45 5.94 -22.79 -13.27
CA ASP A 45 6.41 -23.57 -12.10
C ASP A 45 6.80 -22.62 -10.95
N PHE A 46 7.46 -21.51 -11.26
CA PHE A 46 7.78 -20.45 -10.31
C PHE A 46 6.50 -19.83 -9.72
N LEU A 47 5.55 -19.41 -10.56
CA LEU A 47 4.27 -18.84 -10.13
C LEU A 47 3.45 -19.84 -9.28
N GLY A 48 3.48 -21.13 -9.62
CA GLY A 48 2.85 -22.19 -8.83
C GLY A 48 3.48 -22.32 -7.44
N THR A 49 4.79 -22.21 -7.34
CA THR A 49 5.51 -22.19 -6.06
C THR A 49 5.19 -20.93 -5.26
N MET A 50 5.14 -19.77 -5.92
CA MET A 50 4.79 -18.50 -5.29
C MET A 50 3.37 -18.51 -4.72
N LYS A 51 2.42 -19.05 -5.47
CA LYS A 51 1.03 -19.24 -5.02
C LYS A 51 0.98 -20.05 -3.72
N ARG A 52 1.75 -21.13 -3.61
CA ARG A 52 1.83 -21.95 -2.38
C ARG A 52 2.46 -21.20 -1.21
N LEU A 53 3.52 -20.44 -1.45
CA LEU A 53 4.16 -19.62 -0.43
C LEU A 53 3.19 -18.58 0.13
N TYR A 54 2.53 -17.82 -0.75
CA TYR A 54 1.61 -16.77 -0.35
C TYR A 54 0.34 -17.31 0.31
N ALA A 55 -0.18 -18.46 -0.15
CA ALA A 55 -1.27 -19.16 0.53
C ALA A 55 -0.87 -19.54 1.97
N THR A 56 0.31 -20.12 2.16
CA THR A 56 0.81 -20.51 3.49
C THR A 56 0.99 -19.29 4.41
N ARG A 57 1.55 -18.19 3.89
CA ARG A 57 1.69 -16.93 4.62
C ARG A 57 0.34 -16.36 5.04
N TYR A 58 -0.62 -16.34 4.11
CA TYR A 58 -1.98 -15.89 4.37
C TYR A 58 -2.66 -16.74 5.46
N ASP A 59 -2.59 -18.06 5.35
CA ASP A 59 -3.21 -18.97 6.32
C ASP A 59 -2.60 -18.80 7.71
N LYS A 60 -1.27 -18.66 7.80
CA LYS A 60 -0.59 -18.37 9.07
C LYS A 60 -1.06 -17.05 9.68
N ALA A 61 -1.04 -15.97 8.91
CA ALA A 61 -1.47 -14.65 9.38
C ALA A 61 -2.96 -14.65 9.80
N ASN A 62 -3.82 -15.34 9.05
CA ASN A 62 -5.23 -15.43 9.36
C ASN A 62 -5.48 -16.25 10.65
N ARG A 63 -4.76 -17.35 10.85
CA ARG A 63 -4.81 -18.13 12.10
C ARG A 63 -4.39 -17.29 13.31
N GLU A 64 -3.27 -16.58 13.20
CA GLU A 64 -2.80 -15.70 14.28
C GLU A 64 -3.81 -14.58 14.58
N ARG A 65 -4.41 -13.99 13.55
CA ARG A 65 -5.48 -12.98 13.71
C ARG A 65 -6.69 -13.54 14.43
N GLN A 66 -7.15 -14.73 14.04
CA GLN A 66 -8.31 -15.38 14.66
C GLN A 66 -8.04 -15.75 16.12
N ALA A 67 -6.86 -16.30 16.43
CA ALA A 67 -6.47 -16.63 17.79
C ALA A 67 -6.46 -15.39 18.69
N ARG A 68 -5.87 -14.27 18.23
CA ARG A 68 -5.88 -13.01 19.00
C ARG A 68 -7.28 -12.42 19.16
N ALA A 69 -8.15 -12.60 18.17
CA ALA A 69 -9.53 -12.13 18.26
C ALA A 69 -10.32 -12.93 19.29
N GLN A 70 -10.19 -14.26 19.28
CA GLN A 70 -10.82 -15.16 20.25
C GLN A 70 -10.35 -14.89 21.68
N GLN A 71 -9.03 -14.77 21.89
CA GLN A 71 -8.48 -14.45 23.21
C GLN A 71 -9.07 -13.15 23.79
N ARG A 72 -9.16 -12.09 22.98
CA ARG A 72 -9.73 -10.81 23.42
C ARG A 72 -11.24 -10.88 23.67
N GLU A 73 -11.95 -11.72 22.92
CA GLU A 73 -13.38 -11.95 23.10
C GLU A 73 -13.67 -12.72 24.39
N GLU A 74 -12.84 -13.70 24.74
CA GLU A 74 -12.92 -14.43 26.01
C GLU A 74 -12.62 -13.53 27.21
N GLU A 75 -11.62 -12.65 27.11
CA GLU A 75 -11.21 -11.76 28.20
C GLU A 75 -12.19 -10.58 28.41
N GLU A 76 -12.68 -9.97 27.32
CA GLU A 76 -13.38 -8.67 27.38
C GLU A 76 -14.61 -8.57 26.46
N GLY A 77 -15.20 -9.67 26.00
CA GLY A 77 -16.22 -9.68 24.93
C GLY A 77 -17.36 -8.66 25.08
N LEU A 78 -17.97 -8.56 26.26
CA LEU A 78 -19.03 -7.57 26.53
C LEU A 78 -18.53 -6.12 26.43
N ARG A 79 -17.34 -5.84 26.97
CA ARG A 79 -16.71 -4.52 26.92
C ARG A 79 -16.32 -4.15 25.49
N MET A 80 -15.77 -5.10 24.73
CA MET A 80 -15.45 -4.91 23.32
C MET A 80 -16.70 -4.64 22.47
N ALA A 81 -17.80 -5.35 22.72
CA ALA A 81 -19.07 -5.11 22.03
C ALA A 81 -19.59 -3.69 22.26
N GLN A 82 -19.51 -3.20 23.51
CA GLN A 82 -19.88 -1.82 23.83
C GLN A 82 -18.95 -0.78 23.18
N LEU A 83 -17.64 -1.02 23.20
CA LEU A 83 -16.66 -0.16 22.52
C LEU A 83 -16.92 -0.09 21.02
N ARG A 84 -17.18 -1.24 20.37
CA ARG A 84 -17.54 -1.30 18.95
C ARG A 84 -18.83 -0.52 18.67
N SER A 85 -19.86 -0.73 19.48
CA SER A 85 -21.13 -0.02 19.32
C SER A 85 -20.98 1.51 19.41
N ARG A 86 -20.10 2.00 20.29
CA ARG A 86 -19.90 3.45 20.49
C ARG A 86 -18.93 4.10 19.50
N TYR A 87 -17.90 3.39 19.06
CA TYR A 87 -16.76 4.00 18.35
C TYR A 87 -16.52 3.44 16.94
N ALA A 88 -17.18 2.35 16.53
CA ALA A 88 -17.02 1.81 15.18
C ALA A 88 -18.04 2.42 14.22
N ASN A 89 -17.55 2.97 13.11
CA ASN A 89 -18.39 3.37 12.00
C ASN A 89 -18.19 2.38 10.84
N GLN A 90 -19.18 1.53 10.62
CA GLN A 90 -19.13 0.50 9.59
C GLN A 90 -18.95 1.09 8.18
N ARG A 91 -19.53 2.26 7.88
CA ARG A 91 -19.38 2.92 6.57
C ARG A 91 -17.96 3.39 6.33
N VAL A 92 -17.31 3.93 7.37
CA VAL A 92 -15.89 4.32 7.28
C VAL A 92 -15.04 3.07 7.06
N THR A 93 -15.27 2.00 7.82
CA THR A 93 -14.56 0.72 7.63
C THR A 93 -14.71 0.18 6.21
N GLU A 94 -15.93 0.13 5.68
CA GLU A 94 -16.21 -0.33 4.32
C GLU A 94 -15.47 0.51 3.26
N LEU A 95 -15.44 1.83 3.45
CA LEU A 95 -14.77 2.77 2.54
C LEU A 95 -13.25 2.59 2.55
N VAL A 96 -12.63 2.52 3.73
CA VAL A 96 -11.17 2.43 3.86
C VAL A 96 -10.62 1.03 3.57
N GLU A 97 -11.40 -0.02 3.82
CA GLU A 97 -11.02 -1.39 3.46
C GLU A 97 -11.28 -1.71 1.98
N ASN A 98 -12.29 -1.09 1.37
CA ASN A 98 -12.68 -1.32 -0.02
C ASN A 98 -12.76 -2.82 -0.39
N LYS A 99 -13.19 -3.67 0.54
CA LYS A 99 -13.12 -5.14 0.41
C LYS A 99 -14.03 -5.72 -0.66
N ASN A 100 -15.12 -5.01 -0.97
CA ASN A 100 -16.16 -5.40 -1.92
C ASN A 100 -15.92 -4.83 -3.33
N THR A 101 -14.75 -4.24 -3.61
CA THR A 101 -14.44 -3.75 -4.96
C THR A 101 -14.46 -4.88 -5.98
N SER A 102 -15.12 -4.66 -7.12
CA SER A 102 -15.13 -5.62 -8.23
C SER A 102 -13.74 -5.78 -8.85
N GLN A 103 -12.97 -4.69 -8.89
CA GLN A 103 -11.59 -4.68 -9.37
C GLN A 103 -10.63 -4.62 -8.19
N ARG A 104 -10.13 -5.78 -7.77
CA ARG A 104 -9.22 -5.92 -6.60
C ARG A 104 -7.77 -5.52 -6.89
N LEU A 105 -7.38 -5.58 -8.16
CA LEU A 105 -6.08 -5.22 -8.68
C LEU A 105 -6.29 -4.27 -9.86
N LEU A 106 -5.53 -3.18 -9.90
CA LEU A 106 -5.54 -2.20 -10.98
C LEU A 106 -4.21 -2.27 -11.70
N GLU A 107 -4.24 -2.12 -13.02
CA GLU A 107 -3.04 -2.00 -13.83
C GLU A 107 -2.78 -0.52 -14.13
N LEU A 108 -1.66 0.01 -13.66
CA LEU A 108 -1.24 1.40 -13.80
C LEU A 108 0.24 1.43 -14.19
N ASP A 109 0.57 2.11 -15.29
CA ASP A 109 1.95 2.29 -15.76
C ASP A 109 2.76 0.99 -15.89
N ASP A 110 2.16 -0.05 -16.50
CA ASP A 110 2.71 -1.41 -16.63
C ASP A 110 2.93 -2.14 -15.27
N ARG A 111 2.32 -1.67 -14.17
CA ARG A 111 2.39 -2.26 -12.82
C ARG A 111 1.03 -2.70 -12.31
N LEU A 112 1.01 -3.71 -11.44
CA LEU A 112 -0.18 -4.19 -10.74
C LEU A 112 -0.27 -3.59 -9.34
N VAL A 113 -1.18 -2.64 -9.17
CA VAL A 113 -1.43 -1.96 -7.89
C VAL A 113 -2.62 -2.60 -7.18
N GLN A 114 -2.42 -2.95 -5.91
CA GLN A 114 -3.50 -3.48 -5.08
C GLN A 114 -4.56 -2.39 -4.84
N HIS A 115 -5.83 -2.68 -5.14
CA HIS A 115 -6.94 -1.74 -4.93
C HIS A 115 -7.81 -2.10 -3.73
N VAL A 116 -7.86 -3.39 -3.40
CA VAL A 116 -8.50 -3.91 -2.18
C VAL A 116 -7.63 -3.61 -0.96
N TYR A 117 -8.24 -3.33 0.19
CA TYR A 117 -7.56 -3.07 1.46
C TYR A 117 -6.47 -1.99 1.41
N PRO A 118 -6.73 -0.80 0.84
CA PRO A 118 -5.73 0.24 0.72
C PRO A 118 -5.18 0.66 2.10
N ILE A 119 -6.01 0.65 3.16
CA ILE A 119 -5.57 0.99 4.52
C ILE A 119 -4.44 0.11 5.08
N TYR A 120 -4.24 -1.10 4.55
CA TYR A 120 -3.17 -2.00 5.00
C TYR A 120 -1.96 -2.02 4.03
N GLN A 121 -2.01 -1.23 2.96
CA GLN A 121 -0.92 -1.13 2.02
C GLN A 121 0.16 -0.20 2.56
N LYS A 122 1.41 -0.63 2.42
CA LYS A 122 2.55 0.24 2.66
C LYS A 122 2.74 1.14 1.45
N PRO A 123 3.09 2.43 1.64
CA PRO A 123 3.45 3.27 0.52
C PRO A 123 4.64 2.65 -0.22
N GLN A 124 4.54 2.55 -1.54
CA GLN A 124 5.65 2.16 -2.39
C GLN A 124 6.54 3.39 -2.61
N GLU A 125 7.84 3.26 -2.37
CA GLU A 125 8.81 4.31 -2.64
C GLU A 125 9.31 4.16 -4.08
N ASP A 126 8.93 5.09 -4.97
CA ASP A 126 9.58 5.22 -6.27
C ASP A 126 10.84 6.10 -6.19
N ASN A 127 10.86 7.10 -5.29
CA ASN A 127 11.99 8.00 -5.04
C ASN A 127 11.95 8.56 -3.61
N GLY A 128 13.10 8.71 -2.94
CA GLY A 128 13.20 9.15 -1.52
C GLY A 128 12.68 10.56 -1.19
N PHE A 129 12.29 11.34 -2.20
CA PHE A 129 11.66 12.65 -2.05
C PHE A 129 10.17 12.66 -2.42
N ASP A 130 9.61 11.51 -2.81
CA ASP A 130 8.20 11.46 -3.17
C ASP A 130 7.33 11.48 -1.91
N LEU A 131 6.59 12.57 -1.76
CA LEU A 131 5.61 12.78 -0.69
C LEU A 131 4.23 12.20 -1.08
N ARG A 132 4.09 11.62 -2.28
CA ARG A 132 2.84 11.03 -2.75
C ARG A 132 2.67 9.64 -2.15
N SER A 133 1.74 9.53 -1.21
CA SER A 133 1.15 8.26 -0.81
C SER A 133 -0.29 8.19 -1.31
N HIS A 134 -0.84 6.98 -1.45
CA HIS A 134 -2.27 6.83 -1.62
C HIS A 134 -3.02 7.43 -0.40
N PHE A 135 -4.25 7.89 -0.61
CA PHE A 135 -4.99 8.68 0.38
C PHE A 135 -5.21 7.93 1.71
N TYR A 136 -5.50 6.63 1.65
CA TYR A 136 -5.74 5.79 2.83
C TYR A 136 -4.46 5.18 3.44
N ALA A 137 -3.26 5.66 3.08
CA ALA A 137 -2.02 5.08 3.60
C ALA A 137 -1.92 5.27 5.13
N PRO A 138 -1.59 4.21 5.88
CA PRO A 138 -1.40 4.32 7.33
C PRO A 138 -0.13 5.10 7.69
N GLN A 139 0.82 5.18 6.75
CA GLN A 139 2.09 5.88 6.90
C GLN A 139 2.34 6.74 5.66
N LYS A 140 2.96 7.90 5.89
CA LYS A 140 3.45 8.80 4.84
C LYS A 140 4.96 8.89 4.93
N LEU A 141 5.60 8.97 3.78
CA LEU A 141 7.03 9.21 3.73
C LEU A 141 7.31 10.71 3.83
N LEU A 142 8.24 11.06 4.71
CA LEU A 142 8.79 12.41 4.81
C LEU A 142 10.31 12.28 4.82
N PHE A 143 10.96 12.77 3.77
CA PHE A 143 12.41 12.67 3.57
C PHE A 143 12.95 11.23 3.69
N GLY A 144 12.27 10.26 3.10
CA GLY A 144 12.67 8.84 3.14
C GLY A 144 12.39 8.12 4.47
N TYR A 145 11.80 8.78 5.46
CA TYR A 145 11.40 8.15 6.72
C TYR A 145 9.87 7.97 6.77
N PRO A 146 9.38 6.76 7.11
CA PRO A 146 7.95 6.53 7.31
C PRO A 146 7.49 7.19 8.60
N ILE A 147 6.54 8.12 8.49
CA ILE A 147 5.89 8.81 9.59
C ILE A 147 4.41 8.41 9.62
N ASP A 148 3.87 8.21 10.81
CA ASP A 148 2.44 7.95 10.99
C ASP A 148 1.60 9.10 10.40
N THR A 149 0.56 8.76 9.64
CA THR A 149 -0.35 9.72 9.02
C THR A 149 -0.94 10.70 10.03
N LEU A 150 -1.17 10.28 11.28
CA LEU A 150 -1.65 11.17 12.34
C LEU A 150 -0.64 12.29 12.64
N VAL A 151 0.64 11.91 12.84
CA VAL A 151 1.72 12.87 13.15
C VAL A 151 1.97 13.77 11.96
N TYR A 152 2.00 13.21 10.74
CA TYR A 152 2.17 13.98 9.52
C TYR A 152 1.07 15.05 9.37
N ASN A 153 -0.20 14.65 9.48
CA ASN A 153 -1.32 15.59 9.31
C ASN A 153 -1.32 16.67 10.41
N LEU A 154 -0.96 16.30 11.64
CA LEU A 154 -0.83 17.27 12.74
C LEU A 154 0.28 18.29 12.45
N LEU A 155 1.46 17.84 12.01
CA LEU A 155 2.57 18.71 11.62
C LEU A 155 2.18 19.68 10.49
N VAL A 156 1.43 19.21 9.48
CA VAL A 156 0.94 20.07 8.39
C VAL A 156 -0.01 21.14 8.91
N ILE A 157 -0.94 20.82 9.79
CA ILE A 157 -1.87 21.80 10.38
C ILE A 157 -1.08 22.86 11.18
N TRP A 158 -0.11 22.42 11.99
CA TRP A 158 0.76 23.35 12.74
C TRP A 158 1.59 24.23 11.81
N LEU A 159 2.14 23.67 10.73
CA LEU A 159 2.90 24.42 9.74
C LEU A 159 2.04 25.50 9.07
N MET A 160 0.82 25.15 8.63
CA MET A 160 -0.11 26.12 8.03
C MET A 160 -0.50 27.22 9.02
N THR A 161 -0.72 26.86 10.28
CA THR A 161 -1.06 27.81 11.35
C THR A 161 0.11 28.75 11.64
N PHE A 162 1.33 28.20 11.74
CA PHE A 162 2.55 28.99 11.95
C PHE A 162 2.84 29.90 10.76
N LEU A 163 2.72 29.40 9.54
CA LEU A 163 2.93 30.19 8.33
C LEU A 163 1.92 31.33 8.23
N LEU A 164 0.65 31.07 8.54
CA LEU A 164 -0.37 32.10 8.61
C LEU A 164 -0.06 33.15 9.69
N PHE A 165 0.38 32.72 10.87
CA PHE A 165 0.81 33.63 11.94
C PHE A 165 1.95 34.55 11.49
N VAL A 166 3.00 33.98 10.87
CA VAL A 166 4.14 34.75 10.32
C VAL A 166 3.66 35.72 9.24
N LEU A 167 2.81 35.27 8.32
CA LEU A 167 2.27 36.08 7.24
C LEU A 167 1.48 37.28 7.77
N LEU A 168 0.67 37.09 8.82
CA LEU A 168 -0.09 38.17 9.46
C LEU A 168 0.82 39.11 10.26
N TYR A 169 1.79 38.56 10.99
CA TYR A 169 2.71 39.36 11.81
C TYR A 169 3.54 40.35 10.97
N PHE A 170 3.99 39.94 9.78
CA PHE A 170 4.77 40.79 8.88
C PHE A 170 3.93 41.62 7.90
N ASP A 171 2.61 41.71 8.09
CA ASP A 171 1.67 42.31 7.13
C ASP A 171 1.84 41.75 5.70
N GLY A 172 2.31 40.50 5.57
CA GLY A 172 2.58 39.84 4.30
C GLY A 172 1.31 39.72 3.45
N LEU A 173 0.16 39.49 4.08
CA LEU A 173 -1.13 39.48 3.39
C LEU A 173 -1.46 40.85 2.78
N ARG A 174 -1.16 41.96 3.48
CA ARG A 174 -1.32 43.32 2.95
C ARG A 174 -0.37 43.57 1.79
N LYS A 175 0.84 43.03 1.83
CA LYS A 175 1.85 43.17 0.77
C LYS A 175 1.52 42.35 -0.49
N VAL A 176 0.83 41.21 -0.32
CA VAL A 176 0.40 40.33 -1.43
C VAL A 176 -0.94 40.78 -2.03
N VAL A 177 -1.90 41.19 -1.21
CA VAL A 177 -3.26 41.59 -1.65
C VAL A 177 -3.34 43.09 -1.95
N GLY A 178 -2.69 43.92 -1.13
CA GLY A 178 -2.52 45.35 -1.35
C GLY A 178 -1.29 45.66 -2.20
N GLY A 179 -0.99 44.82 -3.19
CA GLY A 179 -0.02 45.08 -4.27
C GLY A 179 -0.53 46.15 -5.24
N ARG A 180 -0.96 47.27 -4.67
CA ARG A 180 -0.96 48.67 -5.12
C ARG A 180 -0.78 49.52 -3.86
#